data_AF-E1KTN8-F1
#
_entry.id   AF-E1KTN8-F1
#
_cell.length_a   1.000
_cell.length_b   1.000
_cell.length_c   1.000
_cell.angle_alpha   90.00
_cell.angle_beta   90.00
_cell.angle_gamma   90.00
#
_symmetry.space_group_name_H-M   'P 1'
#
loop_
_entity.id
_entity.type
_entity.pdbx_description
1 polymer ?
#
loop_
_entity_poly.entity_id
_entity_poly.type
_entity_poly.pdbx_seq_one_letter_code
_entity_poly.pdbx_strand_id
1 'polypeptide(L)'
;MKIVFISPVTPYKENIGGPSGHPYHLMIKRPSDIEITVYSYNQNNLSDETIKEVENELNIKIKLVKQPWWYKVILQLHLTFIRILLRFPISYYIRLPRYIVEEICNSHPDVVWGYCQEFSGILSQFKNFKRIHTTPDSYCLHWYRRIGRPFTLSHYAEYFRVVMNYIKYYRMESCYDNSKNIKYHFVGDADAEFVKRINPTIDAHFLRHPHYEIENPKREIRFHQPKIRLLIAGRYDLYSYEASNEFFSMLQNLDNPDKEFFKEHYELTILGKGWYAKVNELRKFGYEANLIDFAPDYIEEIIKYDIQINPLSVGTGTKGKVLDALANGLLVIGTPYAMENIAVENNKSCVIYKDATQLISVLKEIPYERARYEAIAIEGRKCVLTEHNREKISKELFGFFS
;
A
#
# COMPACT_ATOMS: atom_id res chain seq x y z
N MET A 1 10.59 3.17 -26.57
CA MET A 1 9.13 3.30 -26.44
C MET A 1 8.75 4.59 -25.74
N LYS A 2 7.80 5.37 -26.27
CA LYS A 2 7.29 6.62 -25.69
C LYS A 2 6.01 6.37 -24.90
N ILE A 3 6.02 6.70 -23.61
CA ILE A 3 4.87 6.56 -22.72
C ILE A 3 4.43 7.93 -22.21
N VAL A 4 3.11 8.17 -22.26
CA VAL A 4 2.48 9.28 -21.55
C VAL A 4 1.80 8.74 -20.30
N PHE A 5 2.29 9.16 -19.12
CA PHE A 5 1.73 8.78 -17.83
C PHE A 5 0.79 9.86 -17.29
N ILE A 6 -0.42 9.51 -16.88
CA ILE A 6 -1.42 10.45 -16.34
C ILE A 6 -1.81 10.01 -14.94
N SER A 7 -1.60 10.88 -13.95
CA SER A 7 -1.77 10.54 -12.53
C SER A 7 -2.40 11.66 -11.70
N PRO A 8 -3.21 11.33 -10.68
CA PRO A 8 -3.67 12.32 -9.71
C PRO A 8 -2.54 12.87 -8.83
N VAL A 9 -1.57 12.02 -8.47
CA VAL A 9 -0.42 12.36 -7.61
C VAL A 9 0.86 12.37 -8.42
N THR A 10 1.76 13.29 -8.10
CA THR A 10 3.10 13.29 -8.70
C THR A 10 3.90 12.13 -8.08
N PRO A 11 4.57 11.28 -8.89
CA PRO A 11 5.42 10.21 -8.36
C PRO A 11 6.45 10.76 -7.38
N TYR A 12 6.72 10.02 -6.31
CA TYR A 12 7.74 10.33 -5.32
C TYR A 12 8.16 9.05 -4.61
N LYS A 13 9.40 8.94 -4.16
CA LYS A 13 9.94 7.73 -3.49
C LYS A 13 9.07 7.22 -2.36
N GLU A 14 8.48 8.13 -1.58
CA GLU A 14 7.55 7.79 -0.51
C GLU A 14 6.10 8.11 -0.89
N ASN A 15 5.16 7.49 -0.17
CA ASN A 15 3.74 7.84 -0.28
C ASN A 15 3.45 9.16 0.46
N ILE A 16 3.37 10.25 -0.29
CA ILE A 16 2.96 11.58 0.18
C ILE A 16 1.61 11.90 -0.44
N GLY A 17 0.62 12.28 0.38
CA GLY A 17 -0.69 12.74 -0.09
C GLY A 17 -1.48 11.72 -0.93
N GLY A 18 -1.07 10.46 -0.94
CA GLY A 18 -1.63 9.37 -1.75
C GLY A 18 -0.57 8.32 -2.10
N PRO A 19 -0.89 7.36 -2.98
CA PRO A 19 0.02 6.27 -3.34
C PRO A 19 1.04 6.71 -4.42
N SER A 20 1.91 7.69 -4.11
CA SER A 20 2.94 8.23 -5.01
C SER A 20 4.20 7.36 -5.14
N GLY A 21 4.48 6.51 -4.14
CA GLY A 21 5.61 5.57 -4.13
C GLY A 21 5.54 4.56 -5.25
N HIS A 22 4.37 3.99 -5.47
CA HIS A 22 4.19 2.94 -6.47
C HIS A 22 4.62 3.34 -7.90
N PRO A 23 4.10 4.44 -8.50
CA PRO A 23 4.54 4.84 -9.82
C PRO A 23 6.02 5.25 -9.85
N TYR A 24 6.59 5.80 -8.77
CA TYR A 24 8.02 6.11 -8.69
C TYR A 24 8.87 4.83 -8.82
N HIS A 25 8.55 3.79 -8.05
CA HIS A 25 9.31 2.54 -8.06
C HIS A 25 9.17 1.73 -9.36
N LEU A 26 8.07 1.92 -10.09
CA LEU A 26 7.89 1.38 -11.45
C LEU A 26 8.73 2.14 -12.51
N MET A 27 9.18 3.36 -12.21
CA MET A 27 9.89 4.20 -13.17
C MET A 27 11.41 4.22 -12.95
N ILE A 28 11.88 4.14 -11.68
CA ILE A 28 13.29 4.37 -11.31
C ILE A 28 14.26 3.32 -11.89
N LYS A 29 13.79 2.09 -12.13
CA LYS A 29 14.57 1.00 -12.75
C LYS A 29 13.92 0.48 -14.04
N ARG A 30 13.19 1.35 -14.75
CA ARG A 30 12.60 0.99 -16.05
C ARG A 30 13.69 0.74 -17.11
N PRO A 31 13.41 -0.07 -18.15
CA PRO A 31 14.28 -0.18 -19.32
C PRO A 31 14.69 1.18 -19.93
N SER A 32 15.95 1.31 -20.33
CA SER A 32 16.56 2.58 -20.75
C SER A 32 15.99 3.15 -22.05
N ASP A 33 15.36 2.32 -22.87
CA ASP A 33 14.69 2.71 -24.12
C ASP A 33 13.29 3.29 -23.90
N ILE A 34 12.81 3.33 -22.64
CA ILE A 34 11.50 3.87 -22.28
C ILE A 34 11.60 5.34 -21.87
N GLU A 35 11.02 6.19 -22.70
CA GLU A 35 10.83 7.62 -22.44
C GLU A 35 9.45 7.85 -21.82
N ILE A 36 9.38 8.58 -20.70
CA ILE A 36 8.12 8.87 -20.01
C ILE A 36 7.91 10.38 -19.89
N THR A 37 6.75 10.84 -20.32
CA THR A 37 6.22 12.18 -19.97
C THR A 37 5.03 12.03 -19.04
N VAL A 38 5.09 12.67 -17.88
CA VAL A 38 4.06 12.63 -16.84
C VAL A 38 3.17 13.87 -16.94
N TYR A 39 1.86 13.66 -16.90
CA TYR A 39 0.84 14.68 -16.69
C TYR A 39 0.22 14.44 -15.30
N SER A 40 0.58 15.29 -14.33
CA SER A 40 0.19 15.12 -12.92
C SER A 40 -0.75 16.22 -12.47
N TYR A 41 -1.81 15.87 -11.73
CA TYR A 41 -2.63 16.86 -11.01
C TYR A 41 -1.99 17.36 -9.70
N ASN A 42 -0.82 16.84 -9.33
CA ASN A 42 -0.05 17.16 -8.12
C ASN A 42 -0.92 17.22 -6.85
N GLN A 43 -1.85 16.27 -6.67
CA GLN A 43 -2.73 16.23 -5.49
C GLN A 43 -1.96 16.10 -4.17
N ASN A 44 -0.74 15.58 -4.22
CA ASN A 44 0.17 15.48 -3.09
C ASN A 44 0.94 16.77 -2.78
N ASN A 45 0.76 17.83 -3.57
CA ASN A 45 1.34 19.15 -3.36
C ASN A 45 2.87 19.15 -3.19
N LEU A 46 3.58 18.39 -4.03
CA LEU A 46 5.05 18.49 -4.08
C LEU A 46 5.45 19.89 -4.55
N SER A 47 6.54 20.42 -3.98
CA SER A 47 7.09 21.71 -4.40
C SER A 47 7.76 21.61 -5.76
N ASP A 48 7.99 22.76 -6.41
CA ASP A 48 8.66 22.80 -7.70
C ASP A 48 10.10 22.29 -7.62
N GLU A 49 10.78 22.48 -6.48
CA GLU A 49 12.11 21.91 -6.22
C GLU A 49 12.06 20.38 -6.18
N THR A 50 11.16 19.80 -5.39
CA THR A 50 11.00 18.35 -5.30
C THR A 50 10.57 17.74 -6.62
N ILE A 51 9.72 18.42 -7.40
CA ILE A 51 9.35 17.95 -8.74
C ILE A 51 10.57 17.86 -9.65
N LYS A 52 11.45 18.87 -9.65
CA LYS A 52 12.69 18.86 -10.44
C LYS A 52 13.65 17.77 -9.98
N GLU A 53 13.75 17.51 -8.68
CA GLU A 53 14.51 16.38 -8.15
C GLU A 53 13.99 15.06 -8.71
N VAL A 54 12.67 14.85 -8.68
CA VAL A 54 12.03 13.65 -9.25
C VAL A 54 12.25 13.54 -10.76
N GLU A 55 12.15 14.65 -11.52
CA GLU A 55 12.45 14.67 -12.96
C GLU A 55 13.87 14.20 -13.24
N ASN A 56 14.84 14.67 -12.46
CA ASN A 56 16.25 14.30 -12.60
C ASN A 56 16.51 12.84 -12.19
N GLU A 57 16.01 12.41 -11.02
CA GLU A 57 16.19 11.05 -10.51
C GLU A 57 15.58 10.00 -11.44
N LEU A 58 14.37 10.26 -11.94
CA LEU A 58 13.69 9.35 -12.84
C LEU A 58 14.10 9.57 -14.30
N ASN A 59 14.81 10.63 -14.65
CA ASN A 59 15.07 11.05 -16.03
C ASN A 59 13.76 11.09 -16.87
N ILE A 60 12.79 11.87 -16.39
CA ILE A 60 11.46 12.05 -17.01
C ILE A 60 11.09 13.52 -17.08
N LYS A 61 10.02 13.83 -17.82
CA LYS A 61 9.42 15.17 -17.83
C LYS A 61 8.08 15.17 -17.10
N ILE A 62 7.85 16.12 -16.20
CA ILE A 62 6.60 16.28 -15.45
C ILE A 62 5.92 17.58 -15.89
N LYS A 63 4.66 17.45 -16.34
CA LYS A 63 3.77 18.54 -16.72
C LYS A 63 2.61 18.60 -15.74
N LEU A 64 2.43 19.76 -15.10
CA LEU A 64 1.35 19.94 -14.14
C LEU A 64 0.02 20.25 -14.83
N VAL A 65 -1.03 19.54 -14.41
CA VAL A 65 -2.40 19.69 -14.89
C VAL A 65 -3.23 20.36 -13.80
N LYS A 66 -3.94 21.44 -14.16
CA LYS A 66 -4.87 22.09 -13.24
C LYS A 66 -6.06 21.18 -12.97
N GLN A 67 -6.39 20.99 -11.70
CA GLN A 67 -7.63 20.31 -11.31
C GLN A 67 -8.86 21.10 -11.80
N PRO A 68 -9.95 20.43 -12.18
CA PRO A 68 -11.18 21.10 -12.58
C PRO A 68 -11.74 21.98 -11.45
N TRP A 69 -12.20 23.19 -11.79
CA TRP A 69 -12.72 24.15 -10.81
C TRP A 69 -13.91 23.58 -10.03
N TRP A 70 -14.82 22.87 -10.71
CA TRP A 70 -16.02 22.28 -10.09
C TRP A 70 -15.65 21.24 -9.02
N TYR A 71 -14.57 20.49 -9.24
CA TYR A 71 -14.11 19.47 -8.31
C TYR A 71 -13.59 20.12 -7.03
N LYS A 72 -12.83 21.22 -7.15
CA LYS A 72 -12.38 22.02 -6.02
C LYS A 72 -13.55 22.60 -5.23
N VAL A 73 -14.54 23.17 -5.92
CA VAL A 73 -15.73 23.77 -5.29
C VAL A 73 -16.52 22.73 -4.49
N ILE A 74 -16.76 21.54 -5.05
CA ILE A 74 -17.49 20.48 -4.33
C ILE A 74 -16.76 20.04 -3.06
N LEU A 75 -15.42 19.93 -3.12
CA LEU A 75 -14.61 19.58 -1.95
C LEU A 75 -14.60 20.70 -0.90
N GLN A 76 -14.42 21.96 -1.31
CA GLN A 76 -14.34 23.13 -0.43
C GLN A 76 -15.66 23.43 0.28
N LEU A 77 -16.78 23.33 -0.44
CA LEU A 77 -18.11 23.59 0.11
C LEU A 77 -18.73 22.37 0.82
N HIS A 78 -17.95 21.30 1.01
CA HIS A 78 -18.40 20.03 1.61
C HIS A 78 -19.71 19.48 1.01
N LEU A 79 -19.98 19.74 -0.28
CA LEU A 79 -21.18 19.32 -1.02
C LEU A 79 -21.15 17.81 -1.36
N THR A 80 -20.58 17.02 -0.46
CA THR A 80 -20.35 15.58 -0.61
C THR A 80 -21.66 14.79 -0.69
N PHE A 81 -22.80 15.36 -0.30
CA PHE A 81 -24.12 14.78 -0.53
C PHE A 81 -24.40 14.57 -2.03
N ILE A 82 -23.85 15.40 -2.92
CA ILE A 82 -23.96 15.25 -4.38
C ILE A 82 -23.47 13.86 -4.80
N ARG A 83 -22.48 13.30 -4.09
CA ARG A 83 -21.96 11.96 -4.36
C ARG A 83 -23.08 10.93 -4.35
N ILE A 84 -24.11 11.06 -3.51
CA ILE A 84 -25.25 10.12 -3.41
C ILE A 84 -25.99 10.00 -4.75
N LEU A 85 -26.09 11.10 -5.50
CA LEU A 85 -26.79 11.16 -6.78
C LEU A 85 -25.97 10.62 -7.95
N LEU A 86 -24.66 10.45 -7.78
CA LEU A 86 -23.76 10.00 -8.85
C LEU A 86 -23.76 8.48 -8.99
N ARG A 87 -23.79 8.01 -10.24
CA ARG A 87 -23.68 6.59 -10.58
C ARG A 87 -22.32 6.01 -10.17
N PHE A 88 -21.27 6.78 -10.36
CA PHE A 88 -19.88 6.44 -10.04
C PHE A 88 -19.31 7.38 -8.97
N PRO A 89 -18.15 7.05 -8.36
CA PRO A 89 -17.42 7.98 -7.52
C PRO A 89 -17.15 9.32 -8.22
N ILE A 90 -17.10 10.41 -7.47
CA ILE A 90 -17.06 11.76 -8.05
C ILE A 90 -15.82 12.02 -8.91
N SER A 91 -14.67 11.47 -8.53
CA SER A 91 -13.41 11.66 -9.24
C SER A 91 -13.37 10.93 -10.58
N TYR A 92 -14.26 9.94 -10.80
CA TYR A 92 -14.43 9.30 -12.11
C TYR A 92 -14.81 10.30 -13.20
N TYR A 93 -15.47 11.41 -12.85
CA TYR A 93 -15.95 12.41 -13.80
C TYR A 93 -14.88 13.44 -14.18
N ILE A 94 -13.68 13.37 -13.60
CA ILE A 94 -12.55 14.21 -14.01
C ILE A 94 -12.12 13.83 -15.42
N ARG A 95 -11.87 14.84 -16.26
CA ARG A 95 -11.39 14.70 -17.64
C ARG A 95 -10.21 15.63 -17.86
N LEU A 96 -9.33 15.27 -18.79
CA LEU A 96 -8.30 16.19 -19.27
C LEU A 96 -8.94 17.26 -20.17
N PRO A 97 -8.52 18.53 -20.04
CA PRO A 97 -8.89 19.58 -20.99
C PRO A 97 -8.53 19.20 -22.43
N ARG A 98 -9.34 19.65 -23.39
CA ARG A 98 -9.18 19.33 -24.81
C ARG A 98 -7.78 19.64 -25.35
N TYR A 99 -7.20 20.79 -24.98
CA TYR A 99 -5.85 21.16 -25.44
C TYR A 99 -4.77 20.18 -24.95
N ILE A 100 -4.89 19.61 -23.75
CA ILE A 100 -3.96 18.60 -23.23
C ILE A 100 -4.15 17.28 -23.98
N VAL A 101 -5.40 16.90 -24.26
CA VAL A 101 -5.69 15.69 -25.05
C VAL A 101 -5.07 15.81 -26.44
N GLU A 102 -5.25 16.95 -27.11
CA GLU A 102 -4.66 17.23 -28.42
C GLU A 102 -3.12 17.21 -28.36
N GLU A 103 -2.51 17.83 -27.34
CA GLU A 103 -1.07 17.80 -27.11
C GLU A 103 -0.53 16.37 -26.94
N ILE A 104 -1.20 15.55 -26.12
CA ILE A 104 -0.82 14.14 -25.92
C ILE A 104 -0.96 13.36 -27.23
N CYS A 105 -2.08 13.50 -27.94
CA CYS A 105 -2.30 12.83 -29.22
C CYS A 105 -1.22 13.20 -30.27
N ASN A 106 -0.86 14.48 -30.35
CA ASN A 106 0.14 15.00 -31.27
C ASN A 106 1.58 14.57 -30.91
N SER A 107 1.83 14.17 -29.67
CA SER A 107 3.12 13.59 -29.26
C SER A 107 3.34 12.16 -29.77
N HIS A 108 2.29 11.53 -30.33
CA HIS A 108 2.29 10.14 -30.83
C HIS A 108 2.89 9.13 -29.83
N PRO A 109 2.35 8.99 -28.61
CA PRO A 109 2.84 8.02 -27.66
C PRO A 109 2.55 6.59 -28.15
N ASP A 110 3.45 5.67 -27.86
CA ASP A 110 3.22 4.24 -28.09
C ASP A 110 2.16 3.72 -27.11
N VAL A 111 2.18 4.22 -25.87
CA VAL A 111 1.27 3.83 -24.78
C VAL A 111 0.82 5.03 -23.96
N VAL A 112 -0.48 5.10 -23.64
CA VAL A 112 -1.01 6.01 -22.61
C VAL A 112 -1.27 5.23 -21.33
N TRP A 113 -0.54 5.58 -20.28
CA TRP A 113 -0.59 4.92 -18.98
C TRP A 113 -1.35 5.78 -17.97
N GLY A 114 -2.49 5.30 -17.48
CA GLY A 114 -3.29 5.98 -16.45
C GLY A 114 -3.11 5.34 -15.07
N TYR A 115 -3.06 6.16 -14.04
CA TYR A 115 -2.96 5.74 -12.64
C TYR A 115 -4.20 6.15 -11.84
N CYS A 116 -4.61 5.29 -10.89
CA CYS A 116 -5.81 5.41 -10.04
C CYS A 116 -7.07 4.78 -10.65
N GLN A 117 -7.87 4.13 -9.80
CA GLN A 117 -9.09 3.38 -10.13
C GLN A 117 -10.10 4.20 -10.91
N GLU A 118 -10.22 5.48 -10.57
CA GLU A 118 -11.21 6.40 -11.11
C GLU A 118 -10.78 7.04 -12.44
N PHE A 119 -9.51 6.85 -12.86
CA PHE A 119 -8.97 7.43 -14.10
C PHE A 119 -9.34 6.66 -15.37
N SER A 120 -10.15 5.59 -15.26
CA SER A 120 -10.77 4.94 -16.43
C SER A 120 -11.53 5.94 -17.30
N GLY A 121 -12.16 6.94 -16.67
CA GLY A 121 -12.81 8.05 -17.36
C GLY A 121 -11.85 8.90 -18.21
N ILE A 122 -10.64 9.17 -17.72
CA ILE A 122 -9.61 9.90 -18.49
C ILE A 122 -9.07 9.02 -19.62
N LEU A 123 -8.77 7.75 -19.35
CA LEU A 123 -8.26 6.81 -20.36
C LEU A 123 -9.26 6.56 -21.50
N SER A 124 -10.55 6.79 -21.28
CA SER A 124 -11.55 6.77 -22.35
C SER A 124 -11.35 7.85 -23.42
N GLN A 125 -10.56 8.89 -23.14
CA GLN A 125 -10.21 9.95 -24.12
C GLN A 125 -9.12 9.49 -25.11
N PHE A 126 -8.48 8.34 -24.88
CA PHE A 126 -7.34 7.85 -25.65
C PHE A 126 -7.58 6.46 -26.26
N LYS A 127 -8.83 6.15 -26.64
CA LYS A 127 -9.23 4.82 -27.16
C LYS A 127 -8.47 4.36 -28.41
N ASN A 128 -7.83 5.26 -29.14
CA ASN A 128 -7.05 4.92 -30.34
C ASN A 128 -5.61 4.48 -30.03
N PHE A 129 -5.17 4.61 -28.77
CA PHE A 129 -3.81 4.24 -28.34
C PHE A 129 -3.81 2.90 -27.59
N LYS A 130 -2.66 2.25 -27.51
CA LYS A 130 -2.44 1.22 -26.50
C LYS A 130 -2.48 1.89 -25.11
N ARG A 131 -3.12 1.23 -24.14
CA ARG A 131 -3.39 1.81 -22.82
C ARG A 131 -3.01 0.85 -21.72
N ILE A 132 -2.34 1.36 -20.69
CA ILE A 132 -2.17 0.66 -19.42
C ILE A 132 -3.01 1.40 -18.39
N HIS A 133 -3.85 0.70 -17.64
CA HIS A 133 -4.56 1.26 -16.50
C HIS A 133 -4.05 0.60 -15.22
N THR A 134 -3.19 1.31 -14.50
CA THR A 134 -2.74 0.86 -13.17
C THR A 134 -3.78 1.27 -12.13
N THR A 135 -4.44 0.25 -11.59
CA THR A 135 -5.41 0.32 -10.50
C THR A 135 -4.88 -0.54 -9.37
N PRO A 136 -4.00 -0.02 -8.50
CA PRO A 136 -3.26 -0.85 -7.54
C PRO A 136 -4.18 -1.78 -6.74
N ASP A 137 -5.30 -1.24 -6.26
CA ASP A 137 -6.30 -1.95 -5.48
C ASP A 137 -7.66 -1.99 -6.21
N SER A 138 -8.45 -3.02 -5.98
CA SER A 138 -9.89 -3.01 -6.25
C SER A 138 -10.59 -2.35 -5.07
N TYR A 139 -11.14 -1.16 -5.30
CA TYR A 139 -11.92 -0.49 -4.28
C TYR A 139 -13.23 -1.22 -4.05
N CYS A 140 -13.78 -1.89 -5.07
CA CYS A 140 -14.93 -2.77 -4.86
C CYS A 140 -14.62 -3.89 -3.85
N LEU A 141 -13.50 -4.59 -4.00
CA LEU A 141 -13.07 -5.62 -3.03
C LEU A 141 -12.83 -5.03 -1.64
N HIS A 142 -12.20 -3.84 -1.55
CA HIS A 142 -12.00 -3.15 -0.28
C HIS A 142 -13.32 -2.95 0.46
N TRP A 143 -14.33 -2.36 -0.20
CA TRP A 143 -15.62 -2.13 0.42
C TRP A 143 -16.36 -3.43 0.73
N TYR A 144 -16.26 -4.43 -0.16
CA TYR A 144 -16.83 -5.76 0.07
C TYR A 144 -16.30 -6.42 1.36
N ARG A 145 -14.96 -6.44 1.54
CA ARG A 145 -14.31 -6.99 2.74
C ARG A 145 -14.68 -6.27 4.03
N ARG A 146 -15.11 -5.01 3.93
CA ARG A 146 -15.53 -4.21 5.08
C ARG A 146 -16.98 -4.47 5.51
N ILE A 147 -17.86 -4.91 4.61
CA ILE A 147 -19.29 -5.14 4.93
C ILE A 147 -19.45 -6.10 6.13
N GLY A 148 -18.66 -7.18 6.18
CA GLY A 148 -18.76 -8.20 7.22
C GLY A 148 -18.00 -7.89 8.51
N ARG A 149 -17.42 -6.69 8.68
CA ARG A 149 -16.57 -6.38 9.83
C ARG A 149 -17.39 -5.91 11.04
N PRO A 150 -17.16 -6.44 12.25
CA PRO A 150 -17.81 -5.98 13.48
C PRO A 150 -17.83 -4.46 13.65
N PHE A 151 -16.72 -3.75 13.41
CA PHE A 151 -16.67 -2.29 13.55
C PHE A 151 -17.53 -1.54 12.51
N THR A 152 -17.79 -2.15 11.36
CA THR A 152 -18.66 -1.59 10.32
C THR A 152 -20.13 -1.84 10.65
N LEU A 153 -20.45 -3.02 11.17
CA LEU A 153 -21.81 -3.42 11.54
C LEU A 153 -22.30 -2.73 12.83
N SER A 154 -21.41 -2.27 13.69
CA SER A 154 -21.76 -1.59 14.95
C SER A 154 -22.27 -0.16 14.79
N HIS A 155 -22.13 0.45 13.61
CA HIS A 155 -22.54 1.85 13.35
C HIS A 155 -23.33 1.98 12.05
N TYR A 156 -24.65 2.26 12.13
CA TYR A 156 -25.53 2.35 10.95
C TYR A 156 -25.04 3.32 9.86
N ALA A 157 -24.54 4.50 10.26
CA ALA A 157 -24.01 5.49 9.31
C ALA A 157 -22.78 4.95 8.56
N GLU A 158 -21.91 4.19 9.25
CA GLU A 158 -20.74 3.57 8.65
C GLU A 158 -21.13 2.44 7.71
N TYR A 159 -22.06 1.59 8.14
CA TYR A 159 -22.61 0.52 7.32
C TYR A 159 -23.20 1.07 6.00
N PHE A 160 -24.05 2.09 6.08
CA PHE A 160 -24.63 2.73 4.90
C PHE A 160 -23.54 3.33 3.99
N ARG A 161 -22.52 3.98 4.58
CA ARG A 161 -21.37 4.49 3.82
C ARG A 161 -20.64 3.38 3.06
N VAL A 162 -20.38 2.24 3.72
CA VAL A 162 -19.70 1.09 3.12
C VAL A 162 -20.54 0.50 1.97
N VAL A 163 -21.83 0.25 2.20
CA VAL A 163 -22.75 -0.29 1.18
C VAL A 163 -22.85 0.64 -0.03
N MET A 164 -23.02 1.93 0.18
CA MET A 164 -23.12 2.90 -0.92
C MET A 164 -21.85 2.99 -1.75
N ASN A 165 -20.68 2.94 -1.11
CA ASN A 165 -19.41 2.93 -1.85
C ASN A 165 -19.22 1.60 -2.58
N TYR A 166 -19.52 0.46 -1.95
CA TYR A 166 -19.48 -0.85 -2.59
C TYR A 166 -20.28 -0.86 -3.90
N ILE A 167 -21.54 -0.38 -3.87
CA ILE A 167 -22.40 -0.32 -5.06
C ILE A 167 -21.78 0.54 -6.17
N LYS A 168 -21.21 1.71 -5.84
CA LYS A 168 -20.62 2.62 -6.83
C LYS A 168 -19.36 2.05 -7.46
N TYR A 169 -18.47 1.49 -6.66
CA TYR A 169 -17.25 0.86 -7.16
C TYR A 169 -17.55 -0.42 -7.92
N TYR A 170 -18.54 -1.21 -7.50
CA TYR A 170 -19.04 -2.35 -8.26
C TYR A 170 -19.48 -1.93 -9.65
N ARG A 171 -20.32 -0.88 -9.75
CA ARG A 171 -20.77 -0.36 -11.05
C ARG A 171 -19.62 0.17 -11.90
N MET A 172 -18.65 0.86 -11.30
CA MET A 172 -17.52 1.44 -12.03
C MET A 172 -16.57 0.37 -12.56
N GLU A 173 -16.11 -0.53 -11.69
CA GLU A 173 -15.14 -1.59 -12.03
C GLU A 173 -15.76 -2.63 -12.98
N SER A 174 -17.06 -2.94 -12.84
CA SER A 174 -17.78 -3.79 -13.83
C SER A 174 -17.93 -3.14 -15.21
N CYS A 175 -17.80 -1.81 -15.31
CA CYS A 175 -17.86 -1.05 -16.57
C CYS A 175 -16.47 -0.67 -17.10
N TYR A 176 -15.40 -1.23 -16.57
CA TYR A 176 -14.06 -1.07 -17.14
C TYR A 176 -14.02 -1.54 -18.60
N ASP A 177 -13.25 -0.81 -19.41
CA ASP A 177 -13.13 -1.02 -20.85
C ASP A 177 -12.49 -2.39 -21.12
N ASN A 178 -13.08 -3.18 -22.02
CA ASN A 178 -12.63 -4.52 -22.37
C ASN A 178 -12.05 -4.60 -23.79
N SER A 179 -11.71 -3.45 -24.38
CA SER A 179 -11.05 -3.38 -25.68
C SER A 179 -9.66 -4.03 -25.64
N LYS A 180 -9.25 -4.69 -26.73
CA LYS A 180 -7.95 -5.40 -26.82
C LYS A 180 -6.71 -4.52 -26.61
N ASN A 181 -6.86 -3.20 -26.73
CA ASN A 181 -5.78 -2.23 -26.61
C ASN A 181 -5.64 -1.64 -25.21
N ILE A 182 -6.34 -2.16 -24.19
CA ILE A 182 -6.16 -1.76 -22.80
C ILE A 182 -5.82 -2.96 -21.93
N LYS A 183 -4.82 -2.79 -21.06
CA LYS A 183 -4.39 -3.77 -20.06
C LYS A 183 -4.52 -3.15 -18.68
N TYR A 184 -5.03 -3.91 -17.73
CA TYR A 184 -5.20 -3.47 -16.35
C TYR A 184 -4.10 -4.08 -15.48
N HIS A 185 -3.48 -3.25 -14.64
CA HIS A 185 -2.43 -3.66 -13.73
C HIS A 185 -2.87 -3.42 -12.29
N PHE A 186 -2.87 -4.49 -11.50
CA PHE A 186 -3.15 -4.52 -10.07
C PHE A 186 -1.90 -4.96 -9.30
N VAL A 187 -1.79 -4.49 -8.06
CA VAL A 187 -0.77 -4.96 -7.11
C VAL A 187 -1.32 -5.97 -6.11
N GLY A 188 -2.59 -6.35 -6.26
CA GLY A 188 -3.18 -7.44 -5.51
C GLY A 188 -3.75 -8.53 -6.42
N ASP A 189 -3.40 -9.77 -6.13
CA ASP A 189 -3.90 -10.92 -6.88
C ASP A 189 -5.40 -11.11 -6.63
N ALA A 190 -5.80 -11.04 -5.35
CA ALA A 190 -7.22 -11.05 -4.97
C ALA A 190 -8.00 -9.88 -5.58
N ASP A 191 -7.36 -8.71 -5.75
CA ASP A 191 -7.95 -7.53 -6.39
C ASP A 191 -8.19 -7.79 -7.88
N ALA A 192 -7.19 -8.29 -8.61
CA ALA A 192 -7.31 -8.65 -10.02
C ALA A 192 -8.39 -9.73 -10.24
N GLU A 193 -8.40 -10.79 -9.42
CA GLU A 193 -9.39 -11.86 -9.50
C GLU A 193 -10.79 -11.37 -9.16
N PHE A 194 -10.94 -10.47 -8.19
CA PHE A 194 -12.25 -9.87 -7.89
C PHE A 194 -12.78 -9.08 -9.08
N VAL A 195 -11.94 -8.28 -9.74
CA VAL A 195 -12.35 -7.50 -10.90
C VAL A 195 -12.68 -8.40 -12.10
N LYS A 196 -11.91 -9.47 -12.35
CA LYS A 196 -12.24 -10.47 -13.36
C LYS A 196 -13.59 -11.14 -13.11
N ARG A 197 -13.97 -11.40 -11.85
CA ARG A 197 -15.30 -11.96 -11.54
C ARG A 197 -16.45 -11.03 -11.90
N ILE A 198 -16.29 -9.72 -11.69
CA ILE A 198 -17.36 -8.73 -11.96
C ILE A 198 -17.32 -8.18 -13.40
N ASN A 199 -16.18 -8.34 -14.09
CA ASN A 199 -15.99 -8.04 -15.51
C ASN A 199 -15.18 -9.17 -16.18
N PRO A 200 -15.82 -10.29 -16.58
CA PRO A 200 -15.13 -11.48 -17.09
C PRO A 200 -14.28 -11.27 -18.34
N THR A 201 -14.52 -10.19 -19.09
CA THR A 201 -13.79 -9.88 -20.32
C THR A 201 -12.60 -8.94 -20.11
N ILE A 202 -12.35 -8.51 -18.87
CA ILE A 202 -11.25 -7.60 -18.57
C ILE A 202 -9.89 -8.28 -18.74
N ASP A 203 -8.94 -7.54 -19.32
CA ASP A 203 -7.56 -7.98 -19.46
C ASP A 203 -6.74 -7.51 -18.25
N ALA A 204 -6.96 -8.17 -17.11
CA ALA A 204 -6.38 -7.80 -15.82
C ALA A 204 -5.19 -8.67 -15.42
N HIS A 205 -4.10 -8.01 -15.05
CA HIS A 205 -2.83 -8.61 -14.65
C HIS A 205 -2.45 -8.18 -13.24
N PHE A 206 -1.99 -9.14 -12.45
CA PHE A 206 -1.35 -8.89 -11.16
C PHE A 206 0.16 -8.84 -11.36
N LEU A 207 0.80 -7.77 -10.92
CA LEU A 207 2.26 -7.70 -10.77
C LEU A 207 2.56 -7.31 -9.33
N ARG A 208 3.66 -7.84 -8.78
CA ARG A 208 4.02 -7.56 -7.39
C ARG A 208 4.43 -6.09 -7.22
N HIS A 209 4.04 -5.49 -6.09
CA HIS A 209 4.39 -4.11 -5.80
C HIS A 209 5.89 -3.95 -5.50
N PRO A 210 6.64 -3.08 -6.21
CA PRO A 210 8.08 -2.97 -6.04
C PRO A 210 8.51 -1.86 -5.05
N HIS A 211 7.67 -1.57 -4.06
CA HIS A 211 7.85 -0.43 -3.14
C HIS A 211 8.44 -0.90 -1.82
N TYR A 212 9.75 -0.76 -1.74
CA TYR A 212 10.55 -0.84 -0.53
C TYR A 212 11.77 0.04 -0.71
N GLU A 213 12.31 0.63 0.34
CA GLU A 213 13.66 1.21 0.32
C GLU A 213 14.62 0.38 1.18
N ILE A 214 15.93 0.51 0.94
CA ILE A 214 16.97 -0.24 1.68
C ILE A 214 18.03 0.73 2.16
N GLU A 215 18.25 0.78 3.48
CA GLU A 215 19.32 1.59 4.06
C GLU A 215 20.69 0.95 3.80
N ASN A 216 20.85 -0.31 4.23
CA ASN A 216 22.10 -1.04 4.09
C ASN A 216 21.87 -2.46 3.51
N PRO A 217 22.20 -2.68 2.22
CA PRO A 217 22.10 -3.99 1.57
C PRO A 217 22.87 -5.12 2.28
N LYS A 218 23.89 -4.79 3.07
CA LYS A 218 24.77 -5.72 3.77
C LYS A 218 24.50 -5.81 5.28
N ARG A 219 23.41 -5.21 5.78
CA ARG A 219 23.01 -5.30 7.20
C ARG A 219 23.01 -6.76 7.66
N GLU A 220 23.78 -7.05 8.71
CA GLU A 220 23.70 -8.34 9.40
C GLU A 220 22.38 -8.41 10.18
N ILE A 221 21.68 -9.54 10.04
CA ILE A 221 20.40 -9.76 10.71
C ILE A 221 20.67 -10.53 11.99
N ARG A 222 20.65 -9.82 13.12
CA ARG A 222 20.83 -10.34 14.48
C ARG A 222 19.90 -9.63 15.45
N PHE A 223 19.25 -10.38 16.33
CA PHE A 223 18.34 -9.81 17.32
C PHE A 223 19.09 -9.22 18.51
N HIS A 224 18.59 -8.09 19.01
CA HIS A 224 19.23 -7.37 20.10
C HIS A 224 19.25 -8.17 21.41
N GLN A 225 20.26 -7.90 22.23
CA GLN A 225 20.41 -8.44 23.58
C GLN A 225 20.55 -7.31 24.62
N PRO A 226 20.03 -7.49 25.86
CA PRO A 226 19.33 -8.68 26.34
C PRO A 226 17.91 -8.81 25.76
N LYS A 227 17.26 -7.69 25.45
CA LYS A 227 15.88 -7.64 24.95
C LYS A 227 15.81 -7.57 23.44
N ILE A 228 14.83 -8.26 22.88
CA ILE A 228 14.43 -8.20 21.47
C ILE A 228 13.51 -6.99 21.28
N ARG A 229 13.75 -6.23 20.22
CA ARG A 229 13.03 -4.99 19.95
C ARG A 229 11.86 -5.22 19.00
N LEU A 230 10.65 -5.08 19.52
CA LEU A 230 9.41 -5.20 18.77
C LEU A 230 8.96 -3.84 18.22
N LEU A 231 8.44 -3.85 17.00
CA LEU A 231 7.88 -2.69 16.33
C LEU A 231 6.45 -2.98 15.87
N ILE A 232 5.52 -2.07 16.13
CA ILE A 232 4.25 -1.96 15.39
C ILE A 232 4.30 -0.65 14.62
N ALA A 233 4.32 -0.70 13.30
CA ALA A 233 4.39 0.48 12.44
C ALA A 233 3.08 0.71 11.68
N GLY A 234 2.54 1.94 11.78
CA GLY A 234 1.29 2.30 11.12
C GLY A 234 0.37 3.11 12.03
N ARG A 235 -0.72 3.62 11.45
CA ARG A 235 -1.75 4.32 12.22
C ARG A 235 -2.63 3.30 12.93
N TYR A 236 -3.13 3.69 14.09
CA TYR A 236 -4.25 2.99 14.71
C TYR A 236 -5.53 3.41 13.99
N ASP A 237 -5.99 2.56 13.07
CA ASP A 237 -7.12 2.85 12.20
C ASP A 237 -7.95 1.59 11.92
N LEU A 238 -8.95 1.71 11.04
CA LEU A 238 -9.85 0.60 10.72
C LEU A 238 -9.14 -0.67 10.22
N TYR A 239 -7.93 -0.56 9.66
CA TYR A 239 -7.20 -1.71 9.12
C TYR A 239 -6.54 -2.50 10.24
N SER A 240 -5.98 -1.82 11.23
CA SER A 240 -5.27 -2.43 12.36
C SER A 240 -6.16 -2.70 13.58
N TYR A 241 -7.32 -2.03 13.69
CA TYR A 241 -8.14 -1.96 14.90
C TYR A 241 -8.45 -3.31 15.56
N GLU A 242 -9.03 -4.29 14.85
CA GLU A 242 -9.53 -5.53 15.47
C GLU A 242 -8.37 -6.38 16.02
N ALA A 243 -7.45 -6.79 15.14
CA ALA A 243 -6.29 -7.62 15.48
C ALA A 243 -5.34 -6.95 16.48
N SER A 244 -5.23 -5.62 16.44
CA SER A 244 -4.44 -4.91 17.45
C SER A 244 -5.11 -4.98 18.81
N ASN A 245 -6.42 -4.74 18.89
CA ASN A 245 -7.15 -4.85 20.15
C ASN A 245 -7.10 -6.27 20.72
N GLU A 246 -7.27 -7.29 19.89
CA GLU A 246 -7.11 -8.68 20.30
C GLU A 246 -5.73 -8.94 20.90
N PHE A 247 -4.67 -8.47 20.24
CA PHE A 247 -3.30 -8.61 20.72
C PHE A 247 -3.07 -7.89 22.06
N PHE A 248 -3.44 -6.60 22.17
CA PHE A 248 -3.24 -5.85 23.41
C PHE A 248 -4.10 -6.37 24.55
N SER A 249 -5.35 -6.79 24.29
CA SER A 249 -6.19 -7.42 25.29
C SER A 249 -5.62 -8.77 25.75
N MET A 250 -5.00 -9.55 24.87
CA MET A 250 -4.32 -10.77 25.28
C MET A 250 -3.14 -10.47 26.21
N LEU A 251 -2.28 -9.51 25.86
CA LEU A 251 -1.15 -9.09 26.71
C LEU A 251 -1.63 -8.68 28.12
N GLN A 252 -2.69 -7.89 28.21
CA GLN A 252 -3.23 -7.42 29.50
C GLN A 252 -3.71 -8.58 30.39
N ASN A 253 -4.26 -9.63 29.77
CA ASN A 253 -4.85 -10.78 30.45
C ASN A 253 -3.88 -11.93 30.69
N LEU A 254 -2.60 -11.79 30.30
CA LEU A 254 -1.57 -12.77 30.63
C LEU A 254 -1.44 -12.95 32.15
N ASP A 255 -1.06 -14.17 32.57
CA ASP A 255 -0.72 -14.43 33.96
C ASP A 255 0.60 -13.74 34.35
N ASN A 256 0.89 -13.70 35.66
CA ASN A 256 2.09 -13.00 36.15
C ASN A 256 3.40 -13.60 35.60
N PRO A 257 3.60 -14.94 35.56
CA PRO A 257 4.79 -15.53 34.96
C PRO A 257 5.02 -15.08 33.50
N ASP A 258 3.98 -15.10 32.68
CA ASP A 258 4.08 -14.67 31.29
C ASP A 258 4.37 -13.17 31.17
N LYS A 259 3.73 -12.35 32.00
CA LYS A 259 4.00 -10.90 32.04
C LYS A 259 5.46 -10.61 32.33
N GLU A 260 6.05 -11.26 33.33
CA GLU A 260 7.46 -11.10 33.66
C GLU A 260 8.37 -11.59 32.54
N PHE A 261 8.05 -12.74 31.93
CA PHE A 261 8.75 -13.22 30.73
C PHE A 261 8.80 -12.17 29.62
N PHE A 262 7.66 -11.53 29.29
CA PHE A 262 7.63 -10.51 28.26
C PHE A 262 8.44 -9.26 28.64
N LYS A 263 8.43 -8.85 29.91
CA LYS A 263 9.24 -7.72 30.39
C LYS A 263 10.73 -7.99 30.34
N GLU A 264 11.13 -9.24 30.61
CA GLU A 264 12.53 -9.67 30.58
C GLU A 264 13.09 -9.74 29.16
N HIS A 265 12.28 -10.18 28.19
CA HIS A 265 12.76 -10.48 26.84
C HIS A 265 12.43 -9.44 25.78
N TYR A 266 11.47 -8.53 26.00
CA TYR A 266 10.99 -7.62 24.96
C TYR A 266 10.93 -6.15 25.38
N GLU A 267 11.23 -5.28 24.43
CA GLU A 267 10.81 -3.88 24.42
C GLU A 267 9.87 -3.65 23.22
N LEU A 268 8.78 -2.91 23.42
CA LEU A 268 7.80 -2.65 22.35
C LEU A 268 7.78 -1.18 21.98
N THR A 269 8.05 -0.87 20.72
CA THR A 269 7.80 0.47 20.17
C THR A 269 6.63 0.46 19.21
N ILE A 270 5.77 1.47 19.31
CA ILE A 270 4.74 1.75 18.32
C ILE A 270 5.11 3.01 17.55
N LEU A 271 5.24 2.88 16.24
CA LEU A 271 5.56 3.96 15.30
C LEU A 271 4.32 4.36 14.50
N GLY A 272 3.68 5.45 14.90
CA GLY A 272 2.56 6.06 14.19
C GLY A 272 1.55 6.72 15.10
N LYS A 273 0.53 7.32 14.48
CA LYS A 273 -0.48 8.13 15.18
C LYS A 273 -1.65 7.29 15.70
N GLY A 274 -2.27 7.75 16.79
CA GLY A 274 -3.52 7.20 17.34
C GLY A 274 -3.35 6.15 18.44
N TRP A 275 -2.12 5.84 18.84
CA TRP A 275 -1.81 4.75 19.77
C TRP A 275 -1.68 5.14 21.24
N TYR A 276 -1.77 6.44 21.57
CA TYR A 276 -1.50 6.98 22.91
C TYR A 276 -2.22 6.24 24.04
N ALA A 277 -3.52 5.96 23.87
CA ALA A 277 -4.31 5.24 24.87
C ALA A 277 -3.77 3.82 25.11
N LYS A 278 -3.42 3.09 24.04
CA LYS A 278 -2.93 1.71 24.12
C LYS A 278 -1.53 1.62 24.71
N VAL A 279 -0.64 2.53 24.34
CA VAL A 279 0.72 2.58 24.91
C VAL A 279 0.67 2.89 26.41
N ASN A 280 -0.16 3.85 26.83
CA ASN A 280 -0.31 4.18 28.24
C ASN A 280 -0.94 3.04 29.05
N GLU A 281 -1.87 2.31 28.45
CA GLU A 281 -2.45 1.12 29.05
C GLU A 281 -1.37 0.05 29.29
N LEU A 282 -0.56 -0.27 28.29
CA LEU A 282 0.56 -1.21 28.43
C LEU A 282 1.56 -0.80 29.53
N ARG A 283 1.91 0.50 29.60
CA ARG A 283 2.79 1.02 30.66
C ARG A 283 2.20 0.80 32.06
N LYS A 284 0.89 0.98 32.23
CA LYS A 284 0.20 0.71 33.50
C LYS A 284 0.27 -0.77 33.90
N PHE A 285 0.30 -1.68 32.93
CA PHE A 285 0.51 -3.11 33.15
C PHE A 285 1.99 -3.51 33.30
N GLY A 286 2.91 -2.53 33.30
CA GLY A 286 4.33 -2.72 33.55
C GLY A 286 5.15 -3.11 32.33
N TYR A 287 4.60 -3.05 31.12
CA TYR A 287 5.36 -3.29 29.90
C TYR A 287 6.23 -2.08 29.51
N GLU A 288 7.41 -2.37 28.97
CA GLU A 288 8.28 -1.37 28.35
C GLU A 288 7.74 -1.01 26.96
N ALA A 289 6.91 0.04 26.91
CA ALA A 289 6.23 0.48 25.69
C ALA A 289 6.58 1.93 25.32
N ASN A 290 7.02 2.14 24.08
CA ASN A 290 7.41 3.43 23.51
C ASN A 290 6.44 3.85 22.40
N LEU A 291 6.25 5.17 22.24
CA LEU A 291 5.44 5.75 21.16
C LEU A 291 6.27 6.77 20.39
N ILE A 292 6.37 6.57 19.08
CA ILE A 292 6.95 7.52 18.14
C ILE A 292 5.84 7.93 17.17
N ASP A 293 5.35 9.16 17.26
CA ASP A 293 4.22 9.60 16.42
C ASP A 293 4.61 9.80 14.94
N PHE A 294 5.86 10.20 14.70
CA PHE A 294 6.42 10.49 13.38
C PHE A 294 7.94 10.26 13.35
N ALA A 295 8.41 9.57 12.32
CA ALA A 295 9.82 9.41 12.02
C ALA A 295 10.16 10.25 10.77
N PRO A 296 11.17 11.15 10.83
CA PRO A 296 11.60 11.94 9.67
C PRO A 296 12.08 11.06 8.51
N ASP A 297 12.86 10.03 8.83
CA ASP A 297 13.22 8.96 7.91
C ASP A 297 12.63 7.65 8.46
N TYR A 298 11.73 7.06 7.69
CA TYR A 298 11.05 5.83 8.10
C TYR A 298 12.00 4.63 8.11
N ILE A 299 12.91 4.54 7.14
CA ILE A 299 13.80 3.38 6.99
C ILE A 299 14.88 3.41 8.08
N GLU A 300 15.51 4.55 8.31
CA GLU A 300 16.47 4.72 9.41
C GLU A 300 15.85 4.38 10.78
N GLU A 301 14.55 4.64 10.95
CA GLU A 301 13.85 4.31 12.18
C GLU A 301 13.61 2.80 12.31
N ILE A 302 13.05 2.14 11.30
CA ILE A 302 12.67 0.72 11.43
C ILE A 302 13.87 -0.21 11.63
N ILE A 303 15.05 0.13 11.10
CA ILE A 303 16.25 -0.73 11.23
C ILE A 303 16.79 -0.84 12.66
N LYS A 304 16.29 -0.01 13.59
CA LYS A 304 16.61 -0.08 15.02
C LYS A 304 15.93 -1.26 15.71
N TYR A 305 14.97 -1.90 15.04
CA TYR A 305 14.15 -2.97 15.57
C TYR A 305 14.50 -4.33 14.95
N ASP A 306 14.09 -5.40 15.64
CA ASP A 306 14.33 -6.79 15.25
C ASP A 306 13.13 -7.37 14.52
N ILE A 307 11.94 -7.09 15.05
CA ILE A 307 10.69 -7.73 14.63
C ILE A 307 9.64 -6.66 14.39
N GLN A 308 8.99 -6.68 13.22
CA GLN A 308 7.78 -5.90 12.97
C GLN A 308 6.53 -6.77 13.05
N ILE A 309 5.65 -6.45 13.99
CA ILE A 309 4.33 -7.06 14.14
C ILE A 309 3.32 -6.23 13.34
N ASN A 310 2.60 -6.89 12.42
CA ASN A 310 1.61 -6.26 11.55
C ASN A 310 0.21 -6.84 11.82
N PRO A 311 -0.50 -6.31 12.84
CA PRO A 311 -1.83 -6.77 13.23
C PRO A 311 -2.92 -6.18 12.33
N LEU A 312 -2.94 -6.58 11.06
CA LEU A 312 -3.93 -6.09 10.09
C LEU A 312 -5.15 -7.01 10.02
N SER A 313 -6.32 -6.44 10.25
CA SER A 313 -7.60 -7.16 10.26
C SER A 313 -8.21 -7.20 8.88
N VAL A 314 -8.08 -6.11 8.12
CA VAL A 314 -8.64 -5.93 6.78
C VAL A 314 -7.65 -5.15 5.92
N GLY A 315 -7.77 -5.24 4.60
CA GLY A 315 -6.96 -4.50 3.63
C GLY A 315 -7.12 -5.05 2.22
N THR A 316 -6.54 -4.35 1.24
CA THR A 316 -6.38 -4.75 -0.17
C THR A 316 -4.99 -4.35 -0.63
N GLY A 317 -4.58 -4.79 -1.82
CA GLY A 317 -3.26 -4.46 -2.37
C GLY A 317 -2.08 -4.91 -1.50
N THR A 318 -0.93 -4.29 -1.72
CA THR A 318 0.32 -4.63 -1.05
C THR A 318 0.66 -3.68 0.09
N LYS A 319 1.17 -4.22 1.20
CA LYS A 319 1.43 -3.45 2.43
C LYS A 319 2.87 -2.94 2.37
N GLY A 320 3.08 -1.70 1.93
CA GLY A 320 4.43 -1.11 1.76
C GLY A 320 5.31 -1.24 3.01
N LYS A 321 4.77 -0.96 4.20
CA LYS A 321 5.51 -1.13 5.47
C LYS A 321 5.99 -2.55 5.76
N VAL A 322 5.31 -3.56 5.21
CA VAL A 322 5.74 -4.96 5.31
C VAL A 322 6.91 -5.22 4.37
N LEU A 323 6.85 -4.66 3.15
CA LEU A 323 7.96 -4.74 2.18
C LEU A 323 9.21 -4.02 2.72
N ASP A 324 9.08 -2.82 3.28
CA ASP A 324 10.20 -2.08 3.88
C ASP A 324 10.86 -2.88 5.00
N ALA A 325 10.06 -3.44 5.92
CA ALA A 325 10.57 -4.25 7.03
C ALA A 325 11.32 -5.50 6.55
N LEU A 326 10.74 -6.26 5.62
CA LEU A 326 11.37 -7.45 5.04
C LEU A 326 12.66 -7.09 4.27
N ALA A 327 12.61 -6.06 3.42
CA ALA A 327 13.75 -5.62 2.61
C ALA A 327 14.95 -5.16 3.47
N ASN A 328 14.68 -4.61 4.64
CA ASN A 328 15.68 -4.19 5.62
C ASN A 328 16.04 -5.28 6.65
N GLY A 329 15.49 -6.49 6.54
CA GLY A 329 15.90 -7.64 7.33
C GLY A 329 15.30 -7.70 8.73
N LEU A 330 14.15 -7.08 8.97
CA LEU A 330 13.35 -7.35 10.17
C LEU A 330 12.62 -8.68 9.99
N LEU A 331 12.46 -9.44 11.07
CA LEU A 331 11.48 -10.51 11.08
C LEU A 331 10.09 -9.90 11.01
N VAL A 332 9.27 -10.34 10.08
CA VAL A 332 7.89 -9.87 10.00
C VAL A 332 6.93 -10.94 10.49
N ILE A 333 6.14 -10.58 11.49
CA ILE A 333 5.06 -11.39 12.06
C ILE A 333 3.75 -10.68 11.75
N GLY A 334 2.78 -11.34 11.12
CA GLY A 334 1.55 -10.67 10.71
C GLY A 334 0.37 -11.62 10.52
N THR A 335 -0.80 -11.04 10.33
CA THR A 335 -1.99 -11.80 9.93
C THR A 335 -1.89 -12.23 8.46
N PRO A 336 -2.76 -13.14 7.97
CA PRO A 336 -2.83 -13.45 6.55
C PRO A 336 -3.05 -12.21 5.67
N TYR A 337 -3.82 -11.23 6.15
CA TYR A 337 -4.03 -9.97 5.43
C TYR A 337 -2.76 -9.13 5.34
N ALA A 338 -1.90 -9.14 6.36
CA ALA A 338 -0.64 -8.41 6.34
C ALA A 338 0.35 -8.93 5.30
N MET A 339 0.37 -10.26 5.10
CA MET A 339 1.25 -10.92 4.13
C MET A 339 0.65 -11.05 2.73
N GLU A 340 -0.62 -10.68 2.54
CA GLU A 340 -1.28 -10.73 1.24
C GLU A 340 -0.51 -9.92 0.20
N ASN A 341 -0.27 -10.54 -0.97
CA ASN A 341 0.48 -10.00 -2.11
C ASN A 341 1.99 -9.82 -1.87
N ILE A 342 2.51 -10.29 -0.75
CA ILE A 342 3.95 -10.34 -0.47
C ILE A 342 4.45 -11.74 -0.84
N ALA A 343 5.57 -11.83 -1.56
CA ALA A 343 6.19 -13.09 -1.94
C ALA A 343 6.90 -13.76 -0.75
N VAL A 344 6.15 -14.23 0.24
CA VAL A 344 6.69 -14.88 1.44
C VAL A 344 5.88 -16.12 1.81
N GLU A 345 6.53 -17.05 2.50
CA GLU A 345 5.93 -18.29 3.01
C GLU A 345 6.04 -18.36 4.53
N ASN A 346 4.93 -18.75 5.18
CA ASN A 346 4.84 -18.89 6.62
C ASN A 346 5.92 -19.85 7.19
N ASN A 347 6.58 -19.44 8.26
CA ASN A 347 7.67 -20.13 8.95
C ASN A 347 8.91 -20.43 8.10
N LYS A 348 9.00 -19.89 6.87
CA LYS A 348 10.21 -19.94 6.06
C LYS A 348 10.81 -18.55 5.85
N SER A 349 9.97 -17.56 5.55
CA SER A 349 10.41 -16.21 5.20
C SER A 349 9.58 -15.11 5.87
N CYS A 350 8.56 -15.48 6.65
CA CYS A 350 7.82 -14.63 7.58
C CYS A 350 7.09 -15.52 8.60
N VAL A 351 6.39 -14.93 9.56
CA VAL A 351 5.48 -15.68 10.45
C VAL A 351 4.05 -15.18 10.30
N ILE A 352 3.13 -16.09 10.03
CA ILE A 352 1.70 -15.82 9.90
C ILE A 352 0.95 -16.39 11.08
N TYR A 353 0.26 -15.52 11.82
CA TYR A 353 -0.59 -15.90 12.94
C TYR A 353 -2.07 -15.70 12.61
N LYS A 354 -2.93 -16.56 13.17
CA LYS A 354 -4.39 -16.54 12.97
C LYS A 354 -5.12 -15.72 14.01
N ASP A 355 -4.62 -15.72 15.25
CA ASP A 355 -5.21 -15.05 16.40
C ASP A 355 -4.14 -14.62 17.41
N ALA A 356 -4.55 -13.82 18.40
CA ALA A 356 -3.65 -13.31 19.43
C ALA A 356 -2.98 -14.43 20.26
N THR A 357 -3.65 -15.56 20.49
CA THR A 357 -3.08 -16.70 21.23
C THR A 357 -1.87 -17.28 20.49
N GLN A 358 -2.01 -17.49 19.18
CA GLN A 358 -0.90 -17.95 18.34
C GLN A 358 0.24 -16.92 18.30
N LEU A 359 -0.07 -15.63 18.22
CA LEU A 359 0.95 -14.57 18.26
C LEU A 359 1.75 -14.60 19.58
N ILE A 360 1.07 -14.72 20.73
CA ILE A 360 1.76 -14.85 22.03
C ILE A 360 2.62 -16.10 22.07
N SER A 361 2.12 -17.24 21.58
CA SER A 361 2.89 -18.49 21.54
C SER A 361 4.19 -18.34 20.73
N VAL A 362 4.12 -17.69 19.56
CA VAL A 362 5.30 -17.40 18.74
C VAL A 362 6.26 -16.51 19.49
N LEU A 363 5.78 -15.41 20.09
CA LEU A 363 6.63 -14.50 20.86
C LEU A 363 7.28 -15.18 22.08
N LYS A 364 6.68 -16.21 22.67
CA LYS A 364 7.35 -16.97 23.74
C LYS A 364 8.47 -17.89 23.25
N GLU A 365 8.40 -18.36 22.01
CA GLU A 365 9.39 -19.27 21.42
C GLU A 365 10.68 -18.52 21.00
N ILE A 366 10.53 -17.31 20.46
CA ILE A 366 11.64 -16.58 19.82
C ILE A 366 12.87 -16.39 20.71
N PRO A 367 12.79 -16.02 22.00
CA PRO A 367 13.99 -15.79 22.81
C PRO A 367 14.85 -17.04 22.99
N TYR A 368 14.25 -18.23 22.89
CA TYR A 368 14.91 -19.52 22.98
C TYR A 368 15.37 -20.06 21.61
N GLU A 369 14.75 -19.60 20.52
CA GLU A 369 15.05 -20.05 19.15
C GLU A 369 15.53 -18.89 18.24
N ARG A 370 16.25 -17.91 18.78
CA ARG A 370 16.66 -16.69 18.05
C ARG A 370 17.26 -16.97 16.68
N ALA A 371 18.22 -17.90 16.60
CA ALA A 371 18.91 -18.22 15.35
C ALA A 371 17.96 -18.72 14.24
N ARG A 372 16.91 -19.48 14.61
CA ARG A 372 15.88 -19.92 13.67
C ARG A 372 15.10 -18.73 13.12
N TYR A 373 14.69 -17.82 13.99
CA TYR A 373 13.89 -16.65 13.62
C TYR A 373 14.71 -15.57 12.86
N GLU A 374 16.01 -15.43 13.17
CA GLU A 374 16.96 -14.66 12.36
C GLU A 374 17.09 -15.24 10.94
N ALA A 375 17.16 -16.57 10.81
CA ALA A 375 17.19 -17.25 9.50
C ALA A 375 15.91 -17.00 8.69
N ILE A 376 14.74 -17.00 9.34
CA ILE A 376 13.47 -16.65 8.69
C ILE A 376 13.49 -15.20 8.17
N ALA A 377 14.02 -14.26 8.96
CA ALA A 377 14.16 -12.86 8.53
C ALA A 377 15.13 -12.71 7.34
N ILE A 378 16.23 -13.47 7.31
CA ILE A 378 17.17 -13.52 6.18
C ILE A 378 16.47 -13.99 4.90
N GLU A 379 15.72 -15.09 4.97
CA GLU A 379 15.00 -15.60 3.80
C GLU A 379 13.87 -14.64 3.39
N GLY A 380 13.17 -14.01 4.33
CA GLY A 380 12.19 -12.94 4.09
C GLY A 380 12.73 -11.81 3.24
N ARG A 381 13.91 -11.30 3.61
CA ARG A 381 14.64 -10.30 2.84
C ARG A 381 14.94 -10.78 1.42
N LYS A 382 15.52 -11.98 1.29
CA LYS A 382 15.89 -12.55 -0.02
C LYS A 382 14.68 -12.70 -0.95
N CYS A 383 13.56 -13.19 -0.43
CA CYS A 383 12.33 -13.34 -1.22
C CYS A 383 11.84 -11.98 -1.74
N VAL A 384 11.75 -10.95 -0.88
CA VAL A 384 11.29 -9.62 -1.30
C VAL A 384 12.22 -9.00 -2.35
N LEU A 385 13.53 -9.02 -2.13
CA LEU A 385 14.49 -8.42 -3.07
C LEU A 385 14.51 -9.09 -4.44
N THR A 386 14.15 -10.37 -4.52
CA THR A 386 14.10 -11.15 -5.75
C THR A 386 12.75 -10.97 -6.46
N GLU A 387 11.66 -11.13 -5.72
CA GLU A 387 10.32 -11.26 -6.29
C GLU A 387 9.58 -9.94 -6.45
N HIS A 388 9.94 -8.92 -5.67
CA HIS A 388 9.42 -7.55 -5.78
C HIS A 388 10.43 -6.61 -6.48
N ASN A 389 11.43 -7.17 -7.15
CA ASN A 389 12.51 -6.42 -7.78
C ASN A 389 11.98 -5.36 -8.77
N ARG A 390 12.37 -4.09 -8.58
CA ARG A 390 11.91 -2.95 -9.39
C ARG A 390 12.16 -3.14 -10.88
N GLU A 391 13.31 -3.66 -11.29
CA GLU A 391 13.65 -3.86 -12.70
C GLU A 391 12.79 -4.96 -13.33
N LYS A 392 12.65 -6.09 -12.63
CA LYS A 392 11.78 -7.21 -13.05
C LYS A 392 10.35 -6.73 -13.29
N ILE A 393 9.75 -6.07 -12.29
CA ILE A 393 8.35 -5.63 -12.36
C ILE A 393 8.16 -4.53 -13.41
N SER A 394 9.09 -3.59 -13.53
CA SER A 394 9.01 -2.53 -14.55
C SER A 394 9.07 -3.12 -15.96
N LYS A 395 9.95 -4.11 -16.18
CA LYS A 395 10.05 -4.82 -17.46
C LYS A 395 8.77 -5.57 -17.81
N GLU A 396 8.16 -6.24 -16.84
CA GLU A 396 6.87 -6.94 -17.03
C GLU A 396 5.75 -5.96 -17.38
N LEU A 397 5.62 -4.84 -16.64
CA LEU A 397 4.58 -3.83 -16.87
C LEU A 397 4.68 -3.21 -18.27
N PHE A 398 5.88 -2.77 -18.64
CA PHE A 398 6.10 -2.11 -19.93
C PHE A 398 6.19 -3.09 -21.10
N GLY A 399 6.33 -4.39 -20.81
CA GLY A 399 6.29 -5.49 -21.76
C GLY A 399 4.88 -5.89 -22.23
N PHE A 400 3.81 -5.33 -21.64
CA PHE A 400 2.42 -5.70 -21.96
C PHE A 400 2.03 -5.59 -23.44
N PHE A 401 2.74 -4.75 -24.21
CA PHE A 401 2.48 -4.52 -25.63
C PHE A 401 3.72 -4.65 -26.52
N SER A 402 4.78 -5.27 -25.98
CA SER A 402 6.03 -5.58 -26.68
C SER A 402 5.88 -6.74 -27.65
#